data_AF-A0A1E5LEL7-F1
#
_entry.id   AF-A0A1E5LEL7-F1
#
_cell.length_a   1.000
_cell.length_b   1.000
_cell.length_c   1.000
_cell.angle_alpha   90.00
_cell.angle_beta   90.00
_cell.angle_gamma   90.00
#
_symmetry.space_group_name_H-M   'P 1'
#
loop_
_entity.id
_entity.type
_entity.pdbx_description
1 polymer ?
#
loop_
_entity_poly.entity_id
_entity_poly.type
_entity_poly.pdbx_seq_one_letter_code
_entity_poly.pdbx_strand_id
1 'polypeptide(L)'
;MSNSKSLCDLQRECIDATKVFDYVLTSQQQCFEDVTTSQIPDLNDGDTLSVSSCEITSNSTCIEISDKNNRPTVIVELPNGEVELEVVTLQKTIEIEIEGEVISAGGTSTPFTATATVVFCPEEVLMCAPTGTTVDCMITDTSRCVVGTLTVDAVTDTATGNVHVLACQSIQSNAPVKLEILAKICDPRSIIPVPDICEVNPFPQQCPSVFPSAH
;
A
#
# COMPACT_ATOMS: atom_id res chain seq x y z
N MET A 1 13.46 -2.28 47.71
CA MET A 1 14.38 -1.16 47.48
C MET A 1 14.41 -0.92 45.99
N SER A 2 13.88 0.23 45.56
CA SER A 2 13.73 0.59 44.15
C SER A 2 15.12 0.86 43.57
N ASN A 3 15.60 -0.01 42.69
CA ASN A 3 16.81 0.22 41.90
C ASN A 3 16.50 1.33 40.89
N SER A 4 16.65 2.58 41.33
CA SER A 4 16.85 3.73 40.45
C SER A 4 18.06 3.42 39.56
N LYS A 5 17.82 2.96 38.32
CA LYS A 5 18.88 2.83 37.32
C LYS A 5 19.55 4.19 37.20
N SER A 6 20.80 4.27 37.68
CA SER A 6 21.59 5.49 37.61
C SER A 6 21.77 5.89 36.14
N LEU A 7 21.47 7.15 35.80
CA LEU A 7 21.75 7.76 34.50
C LEU A 7 23.25 7.71 34.13
N CYS A 8 24.14 7.33 35.06
CA CYS A 8 25.59 7.28 34.85
C CYS A 8 26.06 6.21 33.84
N ASP A 9 25.21 5.28 33.42
CA ASP A 9 25.55 4.22 32.47
C ASP A 9 25.11 4.52 31.02
N LEU A 10 24.50 5.69 30.76
CA LEU A 10 24.03 6.09 29.43
C LEU A 10 25.04 7.02 28.77
N GLN A 11 25.39 6.71 27.52
CA GLN A 11 26.23 7.55 26.67
C GLN A 11 25.35 8.28 25.63
N ARG A 12 25.76 9.49 25.25
CA ARG A 12 25.17 10.21 24.12
C ARG A 12 25.67 9.58 22.83
N GLU A 13 24.76 9.02 22.07
CA GLU A 13 25.02 8.42 20.77
C GLU A 13 24.27 9.19 19.69
N CYS A 14 24.90 9.36 18.53
CA CYS A 14 24.28 9.97 17.36
C CYS A 14 23.95 8.88 16.35
N ILE A 15 22.68 8.72 16.02
CA ILE A 15 22.22 7.75 15.01
C ILE A 15 21.58 8.47 13.83
N ASP A 16 21.75 7.89 12.65
CA ASP A 16 20.96 8.26 11.48
C ASP A 16 19.59 7.60 11.57
N ALA A 17 18.52 8.38 11.40
CA ALA A 17 17.15 7.90 11.39
C ALA A 17 16.33 8.66 10.36
N THR A 18 15.26 8.05 9.87
CA THR A 18 14.27 8.72 9.03
C THR A 18 13.17 9.30 9.91
N LYS A 19 13.00 10.62 9.90
CA LYS A 19 11.90 11.29 10.60
C LYS A 19 10.72 11.43 9.65
N VAL A 20 9.55 10.97 10.07
CA VAL A 20 8.26 11.27 9.42
C VAL A 20 7.76 12.60 9.97
N PHE A 21 7.46 13.54 9.07
CA PHE A 21 6.95 14.88 9.40
C PHE A 21 5.43 14.92 9.37
N ASP A 22 4.84 14.21 8.42
CA ASP A 22 3.39 14.07 8.28
C ASP A 22 3.04 12.70 7.70
N TYR A 23 1.84 12.23 8.03
CA TYR A 23 1.34 10.93 7.62
C TYR A 23 -0.17 10.96 7.40
N VAL A 24 -0.60 10.66 6.18
CA VAL A 24 -2.00 10.68 5.78
C VAL A 24 -2.39 9.36 5.12
N LEU A 25 -3.50 8.79 5.59
CA LEU A 25 -4.22 7.72 4.91
C LEU A 25 -5.41 8.33 4.18
N THR A 26 -5.50 8.10 2.88
CA THR A 26 -6.63 8.57 2.07
C THR A 26 -7.06 7.50 1.08
N SER A 27 -8.21 7.69 0.45
CA SER A 27 -8.74 6.82 -0.58
C SER A 27 -9.36 7.64 -1.69
N GLN A 28 -9.12 7.24 -2.93
CA GLN A 28 -9.76 7.84 -4.10
C GLN A 28 -10.48 6.76 -4.89
N GLN A 29 -11.73 7.04 -5.26
CA GLN A 29 -12.51 6.19 -6.12
C GLN A 29 -12.67 6.86 -7.49
N GLN A 30 -12.41 6.10 -8.57
CA GLN A 30 -12.60 6.57 -9.93
C GLN A 30 -13.17 5.45 -10.80
N CYS A 31 -14.07 5.84 -11.70
CA CYS A 31 -14.60 4.98 -12.75
C CYS A 31 -13.84 5.30 -14.03
N PHE A 32 -13.25 4.28 -14.65
CA PHE A 32 -12.57 4.38 -15.93
C PHE A 32 -13.48 3.77 -16.99
N GLU A 33 -13.78 4.55 -18.02
CA GLU A 33 -14.52 4.10 -19.18
C GLU A 33 -13.56 3.62 -20.26
N ASP A 34 -14.04 2.69 -21.09
CA ASP A 34 -13.30 2.17 -22.24
C ASP A 34 -11.88 1.66 -21.91
N VAL A 35 -11.71 1.00 -20.76
CA VAL A 35 -10.43 0.39 -20.37
C VAL A 35 -10.20 -0.86 -21.21
N THR A 36 -9.13 -0.85 -21.99
CA THR A 36 -8.70 -2.01 -22.77
C THR A 36 -7.86 -2.96 -21.90
N THR A 37 -8.32 -4.20 -21.81
CA THR A 37 -7.61 -5.33 -21.21
C THR A 37 -6.90 -6.12 -22.30
N SER A 38 -5.69 -6.59 -22.01
CA SER A 38 -4.86 -7.35 -22.96
C SER A 38 -4.51 -8.74 -22.41
N GLN A 39 -3.89 -9.58 -23.26
CA GLN A 39 -3.40 -10.92 -22.92
C GLN A 39 -4.49 -11.98 -22.75
N ILE A 40 -5.64 -11.82 -23.42
CA ILE A 40 -6.69 -12.84 -23.45
C ILE A 40 -6.45 -13.72 -24.69
N PRO A 41 -5.97 -14.96 -24.54
CA PRO A 41 -5.67 -15.82 -25.69
C PRO A 41 -6.95 -16.33 -26.36
N ASP A 42 -6.84 -16.59 -27.67
CA ASP A 42 -7.82 -17.34 -28.47
C ASP A 42 -9.25 -16.76 -28.48
N LEU A 43 -9.37 -15.42 -28.52
CA LEU A 43 -10.66 -14.74 -28.61
C LEU A 43 -11.27 -14.88 -30.01
N ASN A 44 -12.55 -15.25 -30.06
CA ASN A 44 -13.33 -15.34 -31.29
C ASN A 44 -14.55 -14.41 -31.25
N ASP A 45 -15.04 -14.06 -32.45
CA ASP A 45 -16.29 -13.32 -32.58
C ASP A 45 -17.47 -14.09 -31.94
N GLY A 46 -18.15 -13.44 -31.00
CA GLY A 46 -19.28 -14.03 -30.26
C GLY A 46 -18.90 -14.68 -28.93
N ASP A 47 -17.62 -14.69 -28.57
CA ASP A 47 -17.19 -15.10 -27.23
C ASP A 47 -17.66 -14.08 -26.18
N THR A 48 -17.94 -14.59 -24.97
CA THR A 48 -18.35 -13.76 -23.83
C THR A 48 -17.38 -13.95 -22.68
N LEU A 49 -17.06 -12.86 -21.97
CA LEU A 49 -16.14 -12.88 -20.85
C LEU A 49 -16.91 -12.82 -19.54
N SER A 50 -16.69 -13.81 -18.68
CA SER A 50 -17.17 -13.83 -17.31
C SER A 50 -16.01 -13.54 -16.36
N VAL A 51 -15.98 -12.34 -15.77
CA VAL A 51 -14.95 -11.95 -14.82
C VAL A 51 -15.23 -12.56 -13.45
N SER A 52 -14.26 -13.26 -12.86
CA SER A 52 -14.34 -13.84 -11.52
C SER A 52 -13.57 -13.04 -10.46
N SER A 53 -12.45 -12.43 -10.84
CA SER A 53 -11.59 -11.68 -9.92
C SER A 53 -11.05 -10.42 -10.58
N CYS A 54 -10.74 -9.44 -9.73
CA CYS A 54 -10.05 -8.21 -10.10
C CYS A 54 -9.11 -7.87 -8.96
N GLU A 55 -7.81 -7.84 -9.22
CA GLU A 55 -6.78 -7.56 -8.23
C GLU A 55 -5.88 -6.41 -8.69
N ILE A 56 -5.50 -5.55 -7.74
CA ILE A 56 -4.54 -4.48 -7.97
C ILE A 56 -3.14 -5.05 -7.71
N THR A 57 -2.27 -4.96 -8.70
CA THR A 57 -0.94 -5.56 -8.62
C THR A 57 0.03 -4.69 -7.83
N SER A 58 1.09 -5.30 -7.31
CA SER A 58 2.17 -4.61 -6.60
C SER A 58 3.00 -3.67 -7.47
N ASN A 59 2.83 -3.73 -8.80
CA ASN A 59 3.50 -2.82 -9.73
C ASN A 59 2.82 -1.45 -9.80
N SER A 60 1.63 -1.32 -9.22
CA SER A 60 0.93 -0.04 -9.12
C SER A 60 1.80 1.00 -8.42
N THR A 61 1.83 2.21 -8.97
CA THR A 61 2.69 3.30 -8.48
C THR A 61 1.87 4.49 -8.02
N CYS A 62 2.40 5.20 -7.03
CA CYS A 62 1.94 6.52 -6.62
C CYS A 62 3.17 7.40 -6.43
N ILE A 63 3.27 8.48 -7.20
CA ILE A 63 4.47 9.33 -7.23
C ILE A 63 4.09 10.80 -7.02
N GLU A 64 4.96 11.53 -6.34
CA GLU A 64 4.92 12.99 -6.32
C GLU A 64 5.33 13.53 -7.70
N ILE A 65 4.47 14.37 -8.28
CA ILE A 65 4.73 15.07 -9.56
C ILE A 65 4.95 16.58 -9.37
N SER A 66 4.74 17.11 -8.15
CA SER A 66 5.10 18.47 -7.77
C SER A 66 6.61 18.66 -7.61
N ASP A 67 7.10 19.90 -7.73
CA ASP A 67 8.49 20.23 -7.43
C ASP A 67 8.74 20.20 -5.92
N LYS A 68 9.44 19.15 -5.46
CA LYS A 68 9.80 18.96 -4.06
C LYS A 68 10.58 20.11 -3.42
N ASN A 69 11.22 20.98 -4.21
CA ASN A 69 11.99 22.12 -3.70
C ASN A 69 11.17 23.43 -3.69
N ASN A 70 9.98 23.42 -4.29
CA ASN A 70 9.14 24.61 -4.46
C ASN A 70 7.66 24.22 -4.49
N ARG A 71 7.20 23.52 -3.44
CA ARG A 71 5.80 23.16 -3.27
C ARG A 71 4.98 24.42 -2.96
N PRO A 72 3.79 24.62 -3.57
CA PRO A 72 2.92 25.71 -3.18
C PRO A 72 2.52 25.60 -1.71
N THR A 73 2.53 26.71 -0.96
CA THR A 73 2.10 26.72 0.44
C THR A 73 0.70 27.29 0.59
N VAL A 74 -0.04 26.75 1.56
CA VAL A 74 -1.40 27.17 1.93
C VAL A 74 -1.44 27.32 3.45
N ILE A 75 -1.99 28.44 3.91
CA ILE A 75 -2.23 28.69 5.33
C ILE A 75 -3.60 28.10 5.68
N VAL A 76 -3.64 27.20 6.65
CA VAL A 76 -4.85 26.57 7.16
C VAL A 76 -5.10 27.03 8.59
N GLU A 77 -6.30 27.52 8.87
CA GLU A 77 -6.73 27.85 10.23
C GLU A 77 -7.12 26.57 10.98
N LEU A 78 -6.36 26.23 12.02
CA LEU A 78 -6.69 25.17 12.97
C LEU A 78 -7.18 25.79 14.30
N PRO A 79 -7.90 25.03 15.14
CA PRO A 79 -8.41 25.54 16.43
C PRO A 79 -7.34 26.13 17.37
N ASN A 80 -6.08 25.76 17.16
CA ASN A 80 -4.91 26.17 17.92
C ASN A 80 -4.03 27.23 17.23
N GLY A 81 -4.43 27.73 16.05
CA GLY A 81 -3.73 28.76 15.28
C GLY A 81 -3.62 28.44 13.80
N GLU A 82 -2.99 29.35 13.05
CA GLU A 82 -2.67 29.16 11.65
C GLU A 82 -1.46 28.24 11.48
N VAL A 83 -1.54 27.30 10.54
CA VAL A 83 -0.45 26.41 10.15
C VAL A 83 -0.23 26.51 8.64
N GLU A 84 1.03 26.63 8.24
CA GLU A 84 1.44 26.58 6.84
C GLU A 84 1.64 25.12 6.44
N LEU A 85 0.92 24.67 5.41
CA LEU A 85 1.03 23.35 4.81
C LEU A 85 1.43 23.48 3.33
N GLU A 86 2.02 22.44 2.77
CA GLU A 86 2.40 22.39 1.37
C GLU A 86 1.43 21.53 0.57
N VAL A 87 1.12 21.99 -0.65
CA VAL A 87 0.34 21.25 -1.63
C VAL A 87 1.26 20.26 -2.33
N VAL A 88 1.00 18.97 -2.13
CA VAL A 88 1.69 17.88 -2.81
C VAL A 88 0.77 17.34 -3.89
N THR A 89 1.24 17.33 -5.13
CA THR A 89 0.48 16.76 -6.26
C THR A 89 0.98 15.35 -6.53
N LEU A 90 0.07 14.38 -6.45
CA LEU A 90 0.34 12.95 -6.62
C LEU A 90 -0.29 12.44 -7.91
N GLN A 91 0.41 11.55 -8.61
CA GLN A 91 -0.11 10.79 -9.74
C GLN A 91 -0.05 9.30 -9.44
N LYS A 92 -1.16 8.60 -9.74
CA LYS A 92 -1.29 7.17 -9.50
C LYS A 92 -1.49 6.44 -10.82
N THR A 93 -0.73 5.37 -10.99
CA THR A 93 -0.89 4.43 -12.08
C THR A 93 -1.19 3.08 -11.45
N ILE A 94 -2.41 2.59 -11.66
CA ILE A 94 -2.87 1.32 -11.09
C ILE A 94 -2.80 0.26 -12.19
N GLU A 95 -2.03 -0.79 -11.92
CA GLU A 95 -2.00 -2.01 -12.72
C GLU A 95 -2.98 -3.01 -12.11
N ILE A 96 -3.79 -3.61 -12.97
CA ILE A 96 -4.89 -4.48 -12.60
C ILE A 96 -4.71 -5.81 -13.30
N GLU A 97 -4.84 -6.89 -12.55
CA GLU A 97 -4.97 -8.25 -13.05
C GLU A 97 -6.43 -8.69 -12.94
N ILE A 98 -6.95 -9.27 -14.02
CA ILE A 98 -8.33 -9.68 -14.17
C ILE A 98 -8.33 -11.15 -14.53
N GLU A 99 -8.99 -11.98 -13.74
CA GLU A 99 -9.16 -13.40 -14.09
C GLU A 99 -10.64 -13.71 -14.30
N GLY A 100 -10.87 -14.71 -15.14
CA GLY A 100 -12.22 -15.13 -15.47
C GLY A 100 -12.24 -16.29 -16.44
N GLU A 101 -13.38 -16.45 -17.07
CA GLU A 101 -13.64 -17.48 -18.05
C GLU A 101 -14.08 -16.85 -19.39
N VAL A 102 -13.46 -17.31 -20.48
CA VAL A 102 -13.95 -17.10 -21.84
C VAL A 102 -14.98 -18.18 -22.12
N ILE A 103 -16.22 -17.77 -22.38
CA ILE A 103 -17.32 -18.65 -22.74
C ILE A 103 -17.52 -18.50 -24.24
N SER A 104 -17.09 -19.53 -24.97
CA SER A 104 -17.24 -19.59 -26.43
C SER A 104 -18.69 -19.76 -26.86
N ALA A 105 -19.01 -19.42 -28.12
CA ALA A 105 -20.34 -19.64 -28.71
C ALA A 105 -20.82 -21.10 -28.62
N GLY A 106 -19.91 -22.07 -28.53
CA GLY A 106 -20.21 -23.50 -28.34
C GLY A 106 -20.48 -23.92 -26.89
N GLY A 107 -20.37 -22.99 -25.93
CA GLY A 107 -20.56 -23.24 -24.49
C GLY A 107 -19.33 -23.80 -23.78
N THR A 108 -18.19 -23.93 -24.45
CA THR A 108 -16.91 -24.30 -23.81
C THR A 108 -16.39 -23.09 -23.03
N SER A 109 -16.04 -23.32 -21.76
CA SER A 109 -15.41 -22.34 -20.87
C SER A 109 -13.91 -22.61 -20.74
N THR A 110 -13.09 -21.56 -20.88
CA THR A 110 -11.63 -21.61 -20.69
C THR A 110 -11.16 -20.46 -19.81
N PRO A 111 -10.28 -20.70 -18.82
CA PRO A 111 -9.80 -19.64 -17.94
C PRO A 111 -8.91 -18.65 -18.71
N PHE A 112 -8.96 -17.37 -18.32
CA PHE A 112 -8.04 -16.34 -18.80
C PHE A 112 -7.50 -15.51 -17.64
N THR A 113 -6.34 -14.90 -17.88
CA THR A 113 -5.75 -13.84 -17.06
C THR A 113 -5.43 -12.69 -17.99
N ALA A 114 -5.98 -11.52 -17.70
CA ALA A 114 -5.78 -10.30 -18.47
C ALA A 114 -5.20 -9.20 -17.60
N THR A 115 -4.54 -8.24 -18.23
CA THR A 115 -4.00 -7.07 -17.54
C THR A 115 -4.54 -5.78 -18.14
N ALA A 116 -4.73 -4.79 -17.27
CA ALA A 116 -5.09 -3.43 -17.65
C ALA A 116 -4.35 -2.42 -16.78
N THR A 117 -4.16 -1.22 -17.32
CA THR A 117 -3.55 -0.10 -16.60
C THR A 117 -4.46 1.10 -16.66
N VAL A 118 -4.71 1.73 -15.51
CA VAL A 118 -5.49 2.96 -15.41
C VAL A 118 -4.69 4.04 -14.69
N VAL A 119 -4.83 5.29 -15.12
CA VAL A 119 -4.12 6.43 -14.54
C VAL A 119 -5.15 7.38 -13.93
N PHE A 120 -5.06 7.59 -12.62
CA PHE A 120 -5.94 8.51 -11.93
C PHE A 120 -5.63 9.96 -12.33
N CYS A 121 -6.64 10.81 -12.26
CA CYS A 121 -6.40 12.25 -12.32
C CYS A 121 -5.47 12.66 -11.17
N PRO A 122 -4.56 13.64 -11.38
CA PRO A 122 -3.72 14.16 -10.32
C PRO A 122 -4.53 14.55 -9.09
N GLU A 123 -4.06 14.13 -7.92
CA GLU A 123 -4.66 14.47 -6.62
C GLU A 123 -3.74 15.46 -5.89
N GLU A 124 -4.34 16.46 -5.26
CA GLU A 124 -3.63 17.37 -4.38
C GLU A 124 -3.92 17.02 -2.92
N VAL A 125 -2.86 16.91 -2.12
CA VAL A 125 -2.94 16.65 -0.68
C VAL A 125 -2.15 17.72 0.06
N LEU A 126 -2.76 18.28 1.11
CA LEU A 126 -2.09 19.23 2.00
C LEU A 126 -1.29 18.45 3.05
N MET A 127 0.01 18.71 3.14
CA MET A 127 0.91 18.02 4.06
C MET A 127 1.91 18.97 4.72
N CYS A 128 2.37 18.63 5.93
CA CYS A 128 3.59 19.20 6.47
C CYS A 128 4.80 18.54 5.79
N ALA A 129 5.26 19.11 4.68
CA ALA A 129 6.29 18.52 3.82
C ALA A 129 7.42 19.50 3.46
N PRO A 130 8.11 20.09 4.45
CA PRO A 130 9.04 21.20 4.23
C PRO A 130 10.15 20.87 3.23
N THR A 131 10.77 21.91 2.67
CA THR A 131 11.94 21.76 1.78
C THR A 131 13.00 20.84 2.39
N GLY A 132 13.47 19.87 1.60
CA GLY A 132 14.40 18.84 2.06
C GLY A 132 13.73 17.54 2.51
N THR A 133 12.39 17.47 2.51
CA THR A 133 11.63 16.22 2.67
C THR A 133 11.27 15.58 1.34
N THR A 134 11.18 14.26 1.36
CA THR A 134 10.63 13.42 0.30
C THR A 134 9.20 13.04 0.68
N VAL A 135 8.29 12.99 -0.30
CA VAL A 135 6.97 12.40 -0.12
C VAL A 135 6.96 10.99 -0.71
N ASP A 136 6.70 10.01 0.15
CA ASP A 136 6.49 8.62 -0.25
C ASP A 136 4.99 8.32 -0.27
N CYS A 137 4.48 7.86 -1.40
CA CYS A 137 3.10 7.43 -1.55
C CYS A 137 3.04 5.96 -1.91
N MET A 138 2.30 5.18 -1.12
CA MET A 138 2.15 3.74 -1.29
C MET A 138 0.67 3.38 -1.48
N ILE A 139 0.37 2.65 -2.56
CA ILE A 139 -0.94 2.00 -2.72
C ILE A 139 -1.00 0.82 -1.75
N THR A 140 -2.04 0.81 -0.90
CA THR A 140 -2.21 -0.19 0.15
C THR A 140 -2.96 -1.42 -0.38
N ASP A 141 -2.78 -2.53 0.32
CA ASP A 141 -3.48 -3.80 0.11
C ASP A 141 -5.00 -3.73 0.38
N THR A 142 -5.49 -2.61 0.92
CA THR A 142 -6.92 -2.34 1.11
C THR A 142 -7.60 -1.77 -0.14
N SER A 143 -6.84 -1.50 -1.21
CA SER A 143 -7.36 -1.05 -2.50
C SER A 143 -8.14 -2.15 -3.21
N ARG A 144 -9.19 -1.80 -3.96
CA ARG A 144 -10.08 -2.77 -4.62
C ARG A 144 -10.41 -2.31 -6.03
N CYS A 145 -10.71 -3.26 -6.90
CA CYS A 145 -11.24 -2.98 -8.23
C CYS A 145 -12.44 -3.87 -8.55
N VAL A 146 -13.30 -3.37 -9.44
CA VAL A 146 -14.46 -4.09 -9.97
C VAL A 146 -14.52 -3.80 -11.46
N VAL A 147 -14.61 -4.87 -12.26
CA VAL A 147 -14.73 -4.76 -13.72
C VAL A 147 -16.19 -4.97 -14.09
N GLY A 148 -16.71 -4.11 -14.95
CA GLY A 148 -18.02 -4.27 -15.56
C GLY A 148 -18.01 -5.34 -16.65
N THR A 149 -19.05 -5.34 -17.49
CA THR A 149 -19.06 -6.21 -18.67
C THR A 149 -17.95 -5.79 -19.64
N LEU A 150 -17.17 -6.76 -20.09
CA LEU A 150 -16.14 -6.58 -21.10
C LEU A 150 -16.72 -6.91 -22.49
N THR A 151 -16.40 -6.08 -23.47
CA THR A 151 -16.73 -6.29 -24.89
C THR A 151 -15.49 -6.79 -25.61
N VAL A 152 -15.58 -7.97 -26.22
CA VAL A 152 -14.47 -8.62 -26.94
C VAL A 152 -14.21 -7.92 -28.28
N ASP A 153 -12.93 -7.72 -28.59
CA ASP A 153 -12.42 -7.42 -29.93
C ASP A 153 -11.48 -8.54 -30.37
N ALA A 154 -12.01 -9.49 -31.14
CA ALA A 154 -11.29 -10.65 -31.64
C ALA A 154 -10.23 -10.29 -32.71
N VAL A 155 -10.25 -9.06 -33.27
CA VAL A 155 -9.23 -8.64 -34.24
C VAL A 155 -7.91 -8.32 -33.53
N THR A 156 -8.00 -7.83 -32.29
CA THR A 156 -6.85 -7.38 -31.51
C THR A 156 -6.54 -8.29 -30.32
N ASP A 157 -7.32 -9.35 -30.11
CA ASP A 157 -7.26 -10.20 -28.90
C ASP A 157 -7.35 -9.36 -27.62
N THR A 158 -8.20 -8.34 -27.64
CA THR A 158 -8.44 -7.46 -26.48
C THR A 158 -9.90 -7.46 -26.08
N ALA A 159 -10.17 -6.93 -24.88
CA ALA A 159 -11.52 -6.62 -24.47
C ALA A 159 -11.58 -5.25 -23.82
N THR A 160 -12.69 -4.56 -23.97
CA THR A 160 -12.86 -3.19 -23.48
C THR A 160 -14.09 -3.11 -22.58
N GLY A 161 -13.97 -2.41 -21.45
CA GLY A 161 -15.12 -2.17 -20.57
C GLY A 161 -14.81 -1.17 -19.47
N ASN A 162 -15.77 -1.02 -18.57
CA ASN A 162 -15.67 -0.07 -17.47
C ASN A 162 -14.98 -0.72 -16.27
N VAL A 163 -14.05 0.00 -15.64
CA VAL A 163 -13.35 -0.45 -14.44
C VAL A 163 -13.54 0.56 -13.32
N HIS A 164 -14.05 0.11 -12.19
CA HIS A 164 -14.18 0.90 -10.98
C HIS A 164 -13.01 0.56 -10.05
N VAL A 165 -12.22 1.57 -9.68
CA VAL A 165 -11.07 1.38 -8.78
C VAL A 165 -11.23 2.25 -7.55
N LEU A 166 -11.08 1.63 -6.38
CA LEU A 166 -10.87 2.28 -5.10
C LEU A 166 -9.39 2.13 -4.73
N ALA A 167 -8.61 3.18 -4.90
CA ALA A 167 -7.20 3.22 -4.52
C ALA A 167 -7.08 3.78 -3.09
N CYS A 168 -6.68 2.94 -2.13
CA CYS A 168 -6.38 3.33 -0.76
C CYS A 168 -4.88 3.53 -0.64
N GLN A 169 -4.44 4.65 -0.10
CA GLN A 169 -3.02 5.03 -0.10
C GLN A 169 -2.53 5.58 1.23
N SER A 170 -1.25 5.36 1.45
CA SER A 170 -0.48 5.80 2.60
C SER A 170 0.58 6.78 2.11
N ILE A 171 0.42 8.05 2.48
CA ILE A 171 1.30 9.14 2.05
C ILE A 171 2.07 9.64 3.26
N GLN A 172 3.40 9.71 3.16
CA GLN A 172 4.25 10.19 4.24
C GLN A 172 5.25 11.21 3.72
N SER A 173 5.41 12.32 4.44
CA SER A 173 6.56 13.20 4.25
C SER A 173 7.67 12.78 5.21
N ASN A 174 8.89 12.58 4.71
CA ASN A 174 10.02 12.19 5.55
C ASN A 174 11.37 12.76 5.08
N ALA A 175 12.33 12.80 6.00
CA ALA A 175 13.71 13.16 5.69
C ALA A 175 14.70 12.43 6.62
N PRO A 176 15.94 12.17 6.16
CA PRO A 176 17.01 11.69 7.02
C PRO A 176 17.39 12.77 8.04
N VAL A 177 17.46 12.38 9.31
CA VAL A 177 17.88 13.23 10.42
C VAL A 177 18.93 12.52 11.27
N LYS A 178 19.69 13.32 12.02
CA LYS A 178 20.58 12.81 13.08
C LYS A 178 19.89 12.97 14.42
N LEU A 179 19.65 11.84 15.09
CA LEU A 179 19.07 11.84 16.42
C LEU A 179 20.18 11.65 17.45
N GLU A 180 20.17 12.50 18.47
CA GLU A 180 20.95 12.28 19.68
C GLU A 180 20.10 11.46 20.65
N ILE A 181 20.58 10.28 21.01
CA ILE A 181 19.92 9.38 21.96
C ILE A 181 20.83 9.11 23.15
N LEU A 182 20.22 8.88 24.32
CA LEU A 182 20.91 8.34 25.48
C LEU A 182 20.73 6.83 25.46
N ALA A 183 21.79 6.12 25.08
CA ALA A 183 21.78 4.67 24.94
C ALA A 183 22.94 4.02 25.71
N LYS A 184 22.77 2.74 26.03
CA LYS A 184 23.84 1.88 26.55
C LYS A 184 24.22 0.90 25.45
N ILE A 185 25.52 0.67 25.25
CA ILE A 185 26.00 -0.34 24.31
C ILE A 185 25.49 -1.71 24.79
N CYS A 186 24.89 -2.47 23.88
CA CYS A 186 24.45 -3.84 24.18
C CYS A 186 25.67 -4.73 24.38
N ASP A 187 25.81 -5.32 25.56
CA ASP A 187 26.73 -6.44 25.75
C ASP A 187 26.19 -7.66 24.98
N PRO A 188 27.05 -8.47 24.32
CA PRO A 188 26.62 -9.71 23.71
C PRO A 188 25.92 -10.58 24.76
N ARG A 189 24.73 -11.08 24.43
CA ARG A 189 24.05 -12.06 25.30
C ARG A 189 24.98 -13.26 25.51
N SER A 190 24.99 -13.82 26.72
CA SER A 190 25.68 -15.09 26.97
C SER A 190 25.16 -16.17 26.02
N ILE A 191 26.01 -17.16 25.73
CA ILE A 191 25.58 -18.32 24.95
C ILE A 191 24.38 -18.96 25.67
N ILE A 192 23.23 -19.00 24.98
CA ILE A 192 22.10 -19.78 25.47
C ILE A 192 22.44 -21.22 25.06
N PRO A 193 22.74 -22.13 26.01
CA PRO A 193 22.93 -23.52 25.65
C PRO A 193 21.67 -24.00 24.95
N VAL A 194 21.83 -24.61 23.78
CA VAL A 194 20.73 -25.37 23.18
C VAL A 194 20.41 -26.46 24.19
N PRO A 195 19.20 -26.54 24.75
CA PRO A 195 18.87 -27.68 25.57
C PRO A 195 19.09 -28.94 24.74
N ASP A 196 19.90 -29.89 25.22
CA ASP A 196 20.14 -31.21 24.60
C ASP A 196 18.87 -32.08 24.54
N ILE A 197 17.75 -31.51 24.94
CA ILE A 197 16.42 -32.10 24.91
C ILE A 197 15.59 -31.14 24.07
N CYS A 198 15.18 -31.60 22.89
CA CYS A 198 13.98 -31.08 22.26
C CYS A 198 12.84 -31.36 23.25
N GLU A 199 12.52 -30.41 24.13
CA GLU A 199 11.18 -30.40 24.70
C GLU A 199 10.23 -30.20 23.52
N VAL A 200 9.68 -31.31 23.05
CA VAL A 200 8.47 -31.33 22.26
C VAL A 200 7.44 -30.68 23.15
N ASN A 201 7.23 -29.37 23.00
CA ASN A 201 6.04 -28.75 23.52
C ASN A 201 4.90 -29.27 22.64
N PRO A 202 4.04 -30.20 23.11
CA PRO A 202 3.14 -30.92 22.21
C PRO A 202 1.91 -30.09 21.80
N PHE A 203 1.77 -28.85 22.27
CA PHE A 203 0.61 -28.03 21.94
C PHE A 203 0.94 -26.54 21.76
N PRO A 204 0.40 -25.88 20.73
CA PRO A 204 0.33 -24.42 20.71
C PRO A 204 -0.52 -23.93 21.90
N GLN A 205 -0.15 -22.77 22.48
CA GLN A 205 -0.93 -22.17 23.58
C GLN A 205 -2.39 -22.01 23.15
N GLN A 206 -3.32 -22.67 23.86
CA GLN A 206 -4.76 -22.43 23.68
C GLN A 206 -5.12 -21.07 24.26
N CYS A 207 -5.88 -20.27 23.50
CA CYS A 207 -6.42 -18.97 23.90
C CYS A 207 -7.61 -19.14 24.86
N PRO A 208 -7.46 -18.96 26.18
CA PRO A 208 -8.56 -19.15 27.14
C PRO A 208 -9.58 -18.01 27.07
N SER A 209 -9.28 -16.92 26.36
CA SER A 209 -10.22 -15.84 26.09
C SER A 209 -11.36 -16.27 25.15
N VAL A 210 -11.17 -17.34 24.37
CA VAL A 210 -12.19 -17.87 23.46
C VAL A 210 -12.93 -19.06 24.08
N PHE A 211 -12.27 -19.84 24.94
CA PHE A 211 -12.86 -20.97 25.64
C PHE A 211 -12.93 -20.71 27.15
N PRO A 212 -14.10 -20.32 27.70
CA PRO A 212 -14.23 -20.02 29.12
C PRO A 212 -13.99 -21.29 29.96
N SER A 213 -13.20 -21.14 31.02
CA SER A 213 -13.06 -22.19 32.05
C SER A 213 -14.39 -22.41 32.76
N ALA A 214 -14.89 -23.65 32.75
CA ALA A 214 -16.00 -24.03 33.62
C ALA A 214 -15.54 -23.97 35.09
N HIS A 215 -16.11 -23.02 35.82
CA HIS A 215 -16.19 -22.83 37.29
C HIS A 215 -15.07 -23.34 38.20
#